data_AF-G5A081-F1
#
_entry.id   AF-G5A081-F1
#
_cell.length_a   1.000
_cell.length_b   1.000
_cell.length_c   1.000
_cell.angle_alpha   90.00
_cell.angle_beta   90.00
_cell.angle_gamma   90.00
#
_symmetry.space_group_name_H-M   'P 1'
#
loop_
_entity.id
_entity.type
_entity.pdbx_description
1 polymer ?
#
loop_
_entity_poly.entity_id
_entity_poly.type
_entity_poly.pdbx_seq_one_letter_code
_entity_poly.pdbx_strand_id
1 'polypeptide(L)'
;SLIKLNIMSHLIKPITSDHDLIEPAEKMNVQLDNIFESNEIKSHLPKKGSFRILLRPPNLEVGHWTAVHNGEFFDSMGEGPPKKYGIDRYNTKQYQGTYGDYCGPFCIFEAIP
;
A
#
# COMPACT_ATOMS: atom_id res chain seq x y z
N SER A 1 16.87 -2.93 22.34
CA SER A 1 17.46 -1.61 22.67
C SER A 1 17.01 -0.62 21.62
N LEU A 2 16.80 0.65 22.00
CA LEU A 2 16.44 1.75 21.08
C LEU A 2 17.32 1.79 19.82
N ILE A 3 18.59 1.38 19.95
CA ILE A 3 19.57 1.27 18.87
C ILE A 3 19.14 0.31 17.75
N LYS A 4 18.51 -0.84 18.07
CA LYS A 4 18.01 -1.77 17.04
C LYS A 4 16.81 -1.19 16.26
N LEU A 5 15.94 -0.45 16.96
CA LEU A 5 14.82 0.26 16.32
C LEU A 5 15.34 1.37 15.39
N ASN A 6 16.35 2.12 15.84
CA ASN A 6 16.98 3.20 15.08
C ASN A 6 17.71 2.69 13.81
N ILE A 7 18.39 1.53 13.91
CA ILE A 7 19.01 0.88 12.74
C ILE A 7 17.94 0.38 11.76
N MET A 8 16.82 -0.18 12.23
CA MET A 8 15.71 -0.61 11.36
C MET A 8 15.04 0.59 10.65
N SER A 9 14.85 1.73 11.32
CA SER A 9 14.32 2.94 10.69
C SER A 9 15.25 3.54 9.62
N HIS A 10 16.54 3.23 9.65
CA HIS A 10 17.48 3.59 8.58
C HIS A 10 17.43 2.65 7.37
N LEU A 11 16.88 1.44 7.53
CA LEU A 11 16.81 0.44 6.45
C LEU A 11 15.46 0.49 5.70
N ILE A 12 14.36 0.81 6.40
CA ILE A 12 13.02 0.93 5.82
C ILE A 12 12.42 2.24 6.31
N LYS A 13 12.30 3.22 5.41
CA LYS A 13 11.64 4.51 5.68
C LYS A 13 10.13 4.40 5.45
N PRO A 14 9.30 5.15 6.21
CA PRO A 14 7.92 5.42 5.84
C PRO A 14 7.82 5.97 4.42
N ILE A 15 6.73 5.62 3.72
CA ILE A 15 6.44 6.13 2.38
C ILE A 15 5.46 7.28 2.53
N THR A 16 5.95 8.49 2.27
CA THR A 16 5.20 9.74 2.48
C THR A 16 4.61 10.31 1.20
N SER A 17 5.05 9.81 0.04
CA SER A 17 4.61 10.23 -1.29
C SER A 17 4.56 9.04 -2.25
N ASP A 18 3.90 9.23 -3.39
CA ASP A 18 3.94 8.31 -4.52
C ASP A 18 5.36 8.11 -5.07
N HIS A 19 6.17 9.17 -5.14
CA HIS A 19 7.57 9.11 -5.55
C HIS A 19 8.41 8.17 -4.66
N ASP A 20 8.09 8.07 -3.36
CA ASP A 20 8.77 7.16 -2.44
C ASP A 20 8.48 5.67 -2.72
N LEU A 21 7.47 5.33 -3.54
CA LEU A 21 7.13 3.94 -3.90
C LEU A 21 7.99 3.39 -5.05
N ILE A 22 8.52 4.27 -5.92
CA ILE A 22 9.15 3.87 -7.18
C ILE A 22 10.46 3.11 -6.94
N GLU A 23 11.40 3.73 -6.22
CA GLU A 23 12.72 3.13 -5.96
C GLU A 23 12.63 1.78 -5.21
N PRO A 24 11.82 1.62 -4.14
CA PRO A 24 11.63 0.33 -3.51
C PRO A 24 11.04 -0.73 -4.44
N ALA A 25 10.06 -0.36 -5.28
CA ALA A 25 9.47 -1.31 -6.22
C ALA A 25 10.49 -1.82 -7.25
N GLU A 26 11.30 -0.93 -7.82
CA GLU A 26 12.37 -1.30 -8.75
C GLU A 26 13.39 -2.23 -8.08
N LYS A 27 13.85 -1.90 -6.88
CA LYS A 27 14.83 -2.73 -6.13
C LYS A 27 14.30 -4.12 -5.79
N MET A 28 12.99 -4.22 -5.55
CA MET A 28 12.32 -5.48 -5.18
C MET A 28 11.73 -6.22 -6.40
N ASN A 29 11.94 -5.71 -7.62
CA ASN A 29 11.37 -6.25 -8.86
C ASN A 29 9.83 -6.39 -8.79
N VAL A 30 9.17 -5.44 -8.15
CA VAL A 30 7.72 -5.34 -8.05
C VAL A 30 7.21 -4.51 -9.22
N GLN A 31 6.31 -5.09 -10.01
CA GLN A 31 5.61 -4.35 -11.06
C GLN A 31 4.68 -3.30 -10.42
N LEU A 32 4.72 -2.07 -10.94
CA LEU A 32 3.78 -1.00 -10.59
C LEU A 32 3.12 -0.50 -11.88
N ASP A 33 1.92 -0.98 -12.17
CA ASP A 33 1.17 -0.59 -13.37
C ASP A 33 0.58 0.81 -13.23
N ASN A 34 0.14 1.18 -12.02
CA ASN A 34 -0.34 2.52 -11.73
C ASN A 34 -0.33 2.85 -10.23
N ILE A 35 -0.31 4.14 -9.91
CA ILE A 35 -0.50 4.68 -8.56
C ILE A 35 -1.72 5.59 -8.62
N PHE A 36 -2.68 5.37 -7.72
CA PHE A 36 -3.94 6.11 -7.66
C PHE A 36 -4.10 6.79 -6.32
N GLU A 37 -4.71 7.97 -6.31
CA GLU A 37 -5.54 8.37 -5.18
C GLU A 37 -6.91 7.71 -5.28
N SER A 38 -7.50 7.33 -4.13
CA SER A 38 -8.79 6.63 -4.10
C SER A 38 -9.90 7.35 -4.88
N ASN A 39 -9.88 8.69 -4.86
CA ASN A 39 -10.86 9.54 -5.53
C ASN A 39 -10.78 9.48 -7.07
N GLU A 40 -9.65 9.12 -7.66
CA GLU A 40 -9.44 8.98 -9.10
C GLU A 40 -10.14 7.73 -9.65
N ILE A 41 -10.34 6.72 -8.81
CA ILE A 41 -10.99 5.46 -9.17
C ILE A 41 -12.51 5.67 -9.21
N LYS A 42 -13.05 5.79 -10.42
CA LYS A 42 -14.50 5.99 -10.69
C LYS A 42 -15.25 4.72 -11.09
N SER A 43 -14.54 3.63 -11.37
CA SER A 43 -15.11 2.35 -11.79
C SER A 43 -14.28 1.19 -11.24
N HIS A 44 -14.72 -0.04 -11.48
CA HIS A 44 -14.01 -1.23 -11.02
C HIS A 44 -12.58 -1.27 -11.54
N LEU A 45 -11.65 -1.71 -10.70
CA LEU A 45 -10.26 -1.87 -11.08
C LEU A 45 -10.09 -3.10 -11.99
N PRO A 46 -9.07 -3.10 -12.86
CA PRO A 46 -8.72 -4.28 -13.64
C PRO A 46 -8.40 -5.48 -12.74
N LYS A 47 -8.80 -6.68 -13.17
CA LYS A 47 -8.49 -7.94 -12.46
C LYS A 47 -7.02 -8.36 -12.56
N LYS A 48 -6.24 -7.76 -13.45
CA LYS A 48 -4.82 -8.04 -13.65
C LYS A 48 -4.02 -6.76 -13.46
N GLY A 49 -2.80 -6.91 -12.97
CA GLY A 49 -1.89 -5.80 -12.72
C GLY A 49 -1.67 -5.56 -11.24
N SER A 50 -0.77 -4.64 -10.94
CA SER A 50 -0.29 -4.26 -9.64
C SER A 50 -0.43 -2.76 -9.46
N PHE A 51 -1.30 -2.35 -8.54
CA PHE A 51 -1.64 -0.95 -8.31
C PHE A 51 -1.30 -0.56 -6.87
N ARG A 52 -0.93 0.71 -6.66
CA ARG A 52 -0.85 1.30 -5.32
C ARG A 52 -1.93 2.36 -5.19
N ILE A 53 -2.63 2.33 -4.08
CA ILE A 53 -3.81 3.18 -3.89
C ILE A 53 -3.67 3.91 -2.56
N LEU A 54 -3.65 5.24 -2.63
CA LEU A 54 -3.69 6.10 -1.47
C LEU A 54 -5.15 6.32 -1.04
N LEU A 55 -5.52 5.73 0.08
CA LEU A 55 -6.78 6.02 0.77
C LEU A 55 -6.59 7.30 1.59
N ARG A 56 -6.97 8.44 1.00
CA ARG A 56 -6.94 9.74 1.66
C ARG A 56 -8.37 10.18 2.02
N PRO A 57 -8.73 10.29 3.30
CA PRO A 57 -10.01 10.88 3.68
C PRO A 57 -10.10 12.33 3.21
N PRO A 58 -11.31 12.85 2.91
CA PRO A 58 -11.47 14.26 2.56
C PRO A 58 -10.88 15.17 3.62
N ASN A 59 -10.15 16.21 3.19
CA ASN A 59 -9.55 17.24 4.05
C ASN A 59 -8.41 16.77 4.99
N LEU A 60 -7.81 15.60 4.74
CA LEU A 60 -6.61 15.16 5.48
C LEU A 60 -5.37 15.14 4.58
N GLU A 61 -4.26 15.65 5.11
CA GLU A 61 -2.94 15.61 4.46
C GLU A 61 -2.27 14.23 4.55
N VAL A 62 -2.72 13.39 5.48
CA VAL A 62 -2.21 12.03 5.66
C VAL A 62 -3.20 11.03 5.08
N GLY A 63 -2.67 10.08 4.30
CA GLY A 63 -3.43 8.98 3.74
C GLY A 63 -2.87 7.64 4.17
N HIS A 64 -3.58 6.58 3.81
CA HIS A 64 -3.20 5.19 4.05
C HIS A 64 -2.92 4.48 2.73
N TRP A 65 -1.72 3.93 2.57
CA TRP A 65 -1.35 3.18 1.38
C TRP A 65 -1.92 1.77 1.42
N THR A 66 -2.51 1.36 0.31
CA THR A 66 -3.01 0.00 0.06
C THR A 66 -2.50 -0.49 -1.29
N ALA A 67 -2.56 -1.80 -1.53
CA ALA A 67 -2.16 -2.40 -2.79
C ALA A 67 -3.28 -3.21 -3.40
N VAL A 68 -3.21 -3.39 -4.71
CA VAL A 68 -3.95 -4.42 -5.42
C VAL A 68 -2.96 -5.18 -6.29
N HIS A 69 -2.96 -6.50 -6.21
CA HIS A 69 -2.18 -7.35 -7.08
C HIS A 69 -3.07 -8.45 -7.66
N ASN A 70 -3.20 -8.49 -9.00
CA ASN A 70 -3.97 -9.49 -9.73
C ASN A 70 -5.39 -9.75 -9.18
N GLY A 71 -6.08 -8.66 -8.83
CA GLY A 71 -7.46 -8.69 -8.35
C GLY A 71 -7.62 -9.07 -6.87
N GLU A 72 -6.53 -9.11 -6.12
CA GLU A 72 -6.53 -9.22 -4.66
C GLU A 72 -6.10 -7.90 -4.04
N PHE A 73 -6.87 -7.42 -3.06
CA PHE A 73 -6.60 -6.19 -2.34
C PHE A 73 -5.76 -6.48 -1.10
N PHE A 74 -4.82 -5.59 -0.81
CA PHE A 74 -4.00 -5.67 0.38
C PHE A 74 -4.08 -4.39 1.21
N ASP A 75 -4.38 -4.57 2.48
CA ASP A 75 -4.27 -3.56 3.52
C ASP A 75 -3.40 -4.11 4.66
N SER A 76 -2.32 -3.43 5.02
CA SER A 76 -1.46 -3.84 6.13
C SER A 76 -2.18 -3.90 7.49
N MET A 77 -3.36 -3.30 7.61
CA MET A 77 -4.25 -3.38 8.79
C MET A 77 -5.29 -4.51 8.70
N GLY A 78 -5.43 -5.16 7.54
CA GLY A 78 -6.39 -6.25 7.32
C GLY A 78 -7.82 -5.79 6.99
N GLU A 79 -7.97 -4.53 6.61
CA GLU A 79 -9.27 -3.94 6.24
C GLU A 79 -9.63 -4.24 4.78
N GLY A 80 -10.93 -4.36 4.51
CA GLY A 80 -11.44 -4.65 3.17
C GLY A 80 -11.43 -3.44 2.23
N PRO A 81 -11.44 -3.66 0.91
CA PRO A 81 -11.44 -2.57 -0.05
C PRO A 81 -12.76 -1.78 -0.05
N PRO A 82 -12.74 -0.49 -0.42
CA PRO A 82 -13.93 0.23 -0.87
C PRO A 82 -14.69 -0.55 -1.95
N LYS A 83 -16.00 -0.74 -1.77
CA LYS A 83 -16.87 -1.49 -2.71
C LYS A 83 -16.74 -1.04 -4.17
N LYS A 84 -16.48 0.25 -4.40
CA LYS A 84 -16.31 0.82 -5.75
C LYS A 84 -15.14 0.21 -6.55
N TYR A 85 -14.22 -0.48 -5.90
CA TYR A 85 -13.10 -1.14 -6.59
C TYR A 85 -13.51 -2.44 -7.27
N GLY A 86 -14.62 -3.05 -6.86
CA GLY A 86 -15.08 -4.33 -7.42
C GLY A 86 -14.14 -5.50 -7.10
N ILE A 87 -13.52 -5.49 -5.91
CA ILE A 87 -12.59 -6.51 -5.43
C ILE A 87 -13.15 -7.14 -4.15
N ASP A 88 -13.26 -8.47 -4.15
CA ASP A 88 -13.80 -9.23 -3.01
C ASP A 88 -12.73 -9.97 -2.20
N ARG A 89 -11.55 -10.20 -2.80
CA ARG A 89 -10.44 -10.91 -2.15
C ARG A 89 -9.51 -9.92 -1.48
N TYR A 90 -9.22 -10.15 -0.20
CA TYR A 90 -8.28 -9.34 0.57
C TYR A 90 -7.72 -10.10 1.76
N ASN A 91 -6.61 -9.61 2.33
CA ASN A 91 -6.07 -10.13 3.57
C ASN A 91 -6.87 -9.61 4.78
N THR A 92 -7.21 -10.51 5.73
CA THR A 92 -7.83 -10.13 7.01
C THR A 92 -6.82 -10.06 8.17
N LYS A 93 -5.57 -10.48 7.91
CA LYS A 93 -4.49 -10.42 8.90
C LYS A 93 -3.94 -9.00 8.98
N GLN A 94 -3.87 -8.48 10.21
CA GLN A 94 -3.18 -7.24 10.53
C GLN A 94 -1.68 -7.47 10.66
N TYR A 95 -0.88 -6.74 9.87
CA TYR A 95 0.58 -6.79 9.86
C TYR A 95 1.23 -5.60 10.57
N GLN A 96 0.56 -4.44 10.58
CA GLN A 96 1.03 -3.25 11.29
C GLN A 96 0.06 -2.79 12.36
N GLY A 97 0.56 -2.09 13.37
CA GLY A 97 -0.28 -1.41 14.36
C GLY A 97 -1.07 -0.25 13.74
N THR A 98 -2.18 0.13 14.39
CA THR A 98 -3.09 1.20 13.94
C THR A 98 -2.42 2.56 13.75
N TYR A 99 -1.33 2.82 14.48
CA TYR A 99 -0.55 4.06 14.40
C TYR A 99 0.82 3.85 13.74
N GLY A 100 0.97 2.80 12.93
CA GLY A 100 2.20 2.49 12.22
C GLY A 100 2.31 3.26 10.89
N ASP A 101 3.48 3.81 10.61
CA ASP A 101 3.76 4.58 9.39
C ASP A 101 4.30 3.70 8.23
N TYR A 102 3.99 2.40 8.24
CA TYR A 102 4.61 1.40 7.36
C TYR A 102 3.66 0.78 6.33
N CYS A 103 2.47 1.36 6.13
CA CYS A 103 1.50 0.86 5.15
C CYS A 103 2.08 0.78 3.74
N GLY A 104 2.81 1.81 3.30
CA GLY A 104 3.45 1.83 1.99
C GLY A 104 4.50 0.72 1.79
N PRO A 105 5.49 0.56 2.70
CA PRO A 105 6.44 -0.53 2.60
C PRO A 105 5.79 -1.93 2.56
N PHE A 106 4.76 -2.17 3.39
CA PHE A 106 4.01 -3.44 3.33
C PHE A 106 3.34 -3.65 1.97
N CYS A 107 2.81 -2.60 1.35
CA CYS A 107 2.25 -2.66 0.01
C CYS A 107 3.31 -3.02 -1.05
N ILE A 108 4.57 -2.62 -0.88
CA ILE A 108 5.65 -3.06 -1.78
C ILE A 108 5.95 -4.54 -1.56
N PHE A 109 6.05 -4.99 -0.31
CA PHE A 109 6.42 -6.37 0.01
C PHE A 109 5.39 -7.41 -0.38
N GLU A 110 4.09 -7.09 -0.34
CA GLU A 110 3.04 -8.03 -0.72
C GLU A 110 3.13 -8.44 -2.21
N ALA A 111 3.52 -7.51 -3.08
CA ALA A 111 3.51 -7.72 -4.52
C ALA A 111 4.85 -8.24 -5.09
N ILE A 112 5.73 -8.77 -4.23
CA ILE A 112 6.96 -9.43 -4.68
C ILE A 112 6.58 -10.74 -5.38
N PRO A 113 7.10 -10.99 -6.60
CA PRO A 113 6.80 -12.21 -7.36
C PRO A 113 7.23 -13.51 -6.68
#